data_AF-A0A6P0ZA60-F1
#
_entry.id   AF-A0A6P0ZA60-F1
#
_cell.length_a   1.000
_cell.length_b   1.000
_cell.length_c   1.000
_cell.angle_alpha   90.00
_cell.angle_beta   90.00
_cell.angle_gamma   90.00
#
_symmetry.space_group_name_H-M   'P 1'
#
loop_
_entity.id
_entity.type
_entity.pdbx_description
1 polymer ?
#
loop_
_entity_poly.entity_id
_entity_poly.type
_entity_poly.pdbx_seq_one_letter_code
_entity_poly.pdbx_strand_id
1 'polypeptide(L)'
;MVEHECPHRVPRSILSASREEIPEPLELTILEGCLPSDLHGHVFIVAPVGNAEFDNEGNPILLNIYRRINQLNQKYDNGGNTFMNGDGMIYRLDFNERGKVKWMQKIANSPDYIVDKQIQKDRNLEYGELLKFRNLGLVRFSPLLGLRNQLNTAFLPIQFDGDEPERLLVTYDAGFPYEINTETLEVKAPVGSLNEWIPA
;
A
#
# COMPACT_ATOMS: atom_id res chain seq x y z
N MET A 1 -16.58 40.66 12.24
CA MET A 1 -15.81 39.98 11.18
C MET A 1 -16.26 38.54 11.21
N VAL A 2 -16.90 38.07 10.14
CA VAL A 2 -17.28 36.65 10.01
C VAL A 2 -16.07 35.98 9.39
N GLU A 3 -15.33 35.19 10.19
CA GLU A 3 -14.32 34.29 9.64
C GLU A 3 -15.04 33.28 8.76
N HIS A 4 -14.91 33.42 7.44
CA HIS A 4 -15.22 32.35 6.52
C HIS A 4 -14.12 31.29 6.70
N GLU A 5 -14.35 30.33 7.61
CA GLU A 5 -13.61 29.08 7.60
C GLU A 5 -13.79 28.46 6.20
N CYS A 6 -12.75 28.51 5.37
CA CYS A 6 -12.71 27.71 4.16
C CYS A 6 -12.49 26.27 4.62
N PRO A 7 -13.48 25.36 4.51
CA PRO A 7 -13.27 23.99 4.91
C PRO A 7 -12.50 23.32 3.77
N HIS A 8 -11.17 23.53 3.73
CA HIS A 8 -10.27 22.72 2.93
C HIS A 8 -10.25 21.31 3.52
N ARG A 9 -11.35 20.58 3.34
CA ARG A 9 -11.45 19.17 3.64
C ARG A 9 -11.10 18.45 2.35
N VAL A 10 -10.02 17.70 2.42
CA VAL A 10 -9.68 16.71 1.40
C VAL A 10 -10.93 15.85 1.13
N PRO A 11 -11.35 15.64 -0.14
CA PRO A 11 -12.54 14.87 -0.46
C PRO A 11 -12.53 13.50 0.22
N ARG A 12 -13.65 13.11 0.85
CA ARG A 12 -13.72 11.80 1.53
C ARG A 12 -13.42 10.63 0.60
N SER A 13 -13.78 10.74 -0.67
CA SER A 13 -13.50 9.72 -1.68
C SER A 13 -12.02 9.40 -1.84
N ILE A 14 -11.12 10.38 -1.63
CA ILE A 14 -9.67 10.14 -1.72
C ILE A 14 -9.06 9.71 -0.37
N LEU A 15 -9.85 9.78 0.70
CA LEU A 15 -9.47 9.31 2.04
C LEU A 15 -10.06 7.93 2.38
N SER A 16 -10.95 7.42 1.53
CA SER A 16 -11.55 6.10 1.65
C SER A 16 -10.87 5.16 0.66
N ALA A 17 -10.18 4.14 1.17
CA ALA A 17 -9.54 3.12 0.35
C ALA A 17 -10.14 1.73 0.65
N SER A 18 -10.18 0.87 -0.37
CA SER A 18 -10.50 -0.55 -0.22
C SER A 18 -9.21 -1.36 -0.24
N ARG A 19 -9.18 -2.41 0.59
CA ARG A 19 -8.10 -3.41 0.65
C ARG A 19 -8.50 -4.72 -0.03
N GLU A 20 -9.66 -4.76 -0.65
CA GLU A 20 -10.13 -5.91 -1.42
C GLU A 20 -9.16 -6.20 -2.56
N GLU A 21 -8.85 -7.47 -2.79
CA GLU A 21 -7.98 -7.91 -3.87
C GLU A 21 -8.83 -8.54 -4.98
N ILE A 22 -8.47 -8.27 -6.23
CA ILE A 22 -9.08 -8.86 -7.43
C ILE A 22 -7.91 -9.52 -8.17
N PRO A 23 -7.51 -10.74 -7.77
CA PRO A 23 -6.30 -11.39 -8.28
C PRO A 23 -6.47 -11.91 -9.72
N GLU A 24 -7.72 -12.10 -10.16
CA GLU A 24 -8.06 -12.54 -11.52
C GLU A 24 -8.56 -11.35 -12.35
N PRO A 25 -8.13 -11.19 -13.62
CA PRO A 25 -8.54 -10.06 -14.44
C PRO A 25 -10.05 -9.96 -14.66
N LEU A 26 -10.62 -8.81 -14.29
CA LEU A 26 -12.02 -8.45 -14.49
C LEU A 26 -12.18 -7.54 -15.71
N GLU A 27 -13.02 -7.91 -16.68
CA GLU A 27 -13.33 -7.03 -17.82
C GLU A 27 -14.19 -5.84 -17.35
N LEU A 28 -13.75 -4.62 -17.65
CA LEU A 28 -14.49 -3.41 -17.30
C LEU A 28 -15.48 -3.03 -18.40
N THR A 29 -16.60 -2.42 -18.00
CA THR A 29 -17.57 -1.84 -18.94
C THR A 29 -17.19 -0.41 -19.28
N ILE A 30 -17.07 -0.10 -20.57
CA ILE A 30 -16.89 1.27 -21.06
C ILE A 30 -18.21 2.02 -20.92
N LEU A 31 -18.24 3.05 -20.06
CA LEU A 31 -19.44 3.85 -19.82
C LEU A 31 -19.64 4.96 -20.86
N GLU A 32 -18.55 5.54 -21.36
CA GLU A 32 -18.57 6.65 -22.32
C GLU A 32 -17.35 6.58 -23.28
N GLY A 33 -17.53 7.01 -24.52
CA GLY A 33 -16.46 7.08 -25.52
C GLY A 33 -16.09 5.73 -26.15
N CYS A 34 -14.90 5.67 -26.75
CA CYS A 34 -14.34 4.47 -27.37
C CYS A 34 -12.84 4.39 -27.08
N LEU A 35 -12.32 3.19 -26.83
CA LEU A 35 -10.87 2.99 -26.70
C LEU A 35 -10.19 3.16 -28.07
N PRO A 36 -9.03 3.84 -28.15
CA PRO A 36 -8.24 3.92 -29.38
C PRO A 36 -7.88 2.52 -29.88
N SER A 37 -7.91 2.32 -31.20
CA SER A 37 -7.65 1.00 -31.80
C SER A 37 -6.19 0.56 -31.74
N ASP A 38 -5.30 1.51 -31.52
CA ASP A 38 -3.85 1.35 -31.39
C ASP A 38 -3.38 1.33 -29.92
N LEU A 39 -4.30 1.48 -28.96
CA LEU A 39 -3.99 1.35 -27.54
C LEU A 39 -3.65 -0.12 -27.23
N HIS A 40 -2.44 -0.36 -26.75
CA HIS A 40 -1.93 -1.68 -26.39
C HIS A 40 -1.00 -1.58 -25.17
N GLY A 41 -0.88 -2.69 -24.43
CA GLY A 41 0.00 -2.80 -23.28
C GLY A 41 -0.73 -2.62 -21.95
N HIS A 42 0.01 -2.10 -20.97
CA HIS A 42 -0.37 -2.15 -19.56
C HIS A 42 -0.19 -0.81 -18.87
N VAL A 43 -1.10 -0.48 -17.96
CA VAL A 43 -0.92 0.63 -17.02
C VAL A 43 -0.85 0.07 -15.62
N PHE A 44 0.26 0.35 -14.93
CA PHE A 44 0.48 -0.01 -13.53
C PHE A 44 0.29 1.23 -12.64
N ILE A 45 -0.51 1.09 -11.59
CA ILE A 45 -0.74 2.14 -10.59
C ILE A 45 -0.50 1.54 -9.22
N VAL A 46 0.20 2.25 -8.35
CA VAL A 46 0.34 1.88 -6.94
C VAL A 46 -0.30 2.98 -6.11
N ALA A 47 -1.07 2.59 -5.09
CA ALA A 47 -1.64 3.53 -4.15
C ALA A 47 -1.68 2.95 -2.73
N PRO A 48 -1.53 3.79 -1.70
CA PRO A 48 -1.70 3.36 -0.32
C PRO A 48 -3.17 3.01 0.00
N VAL A 49 -3.41 1.84 0.60
CA VAL A 49 -4.75 1.32 0.94
C VAL A 49 -4.87 0.94 2.42
N GLY A 50 -5.06 1.91 3.32
CA GLY A 50 -5.19 1.62 4.76
C GLY A 50 -4.03 0.74 5.29
N ASN A 51 -4.16 0.10 6.45
CA ASN A 51 -3.12 -0.81 6.94
C ASN A 51 -3.74 -2.07 7.56
N ALA A 52 -2.91 -3.09 7.81
CA ALA A 52 -3.34 -4.36 8.41
C ALA A 52 -3.98 -4.22 9.81
N GLU A 53 -3.73 -3.12 10.53
CA GLU A 53 -4.41 -2.85 11.82
C GLU A 53 -5.90 -2.55 11.64
N PHE A 54 -6.29 -1.98 10.48
CA PHE A 54 -7.67 -1.67 10.14
C PHE A 54 -8.46 -2.88 9.59
N ASP A 55 -7.80 -4.02 9.32
CA ASP A 55 -8.47 -5.29 8.94
C ASP A 55 -9.09 -6.01 10.15
N ASN A 56 -8.76 -5.57 11.37
CA ASN A 56 -9.36 -6.07 12.60
C ASN A 56 -10.52 -5.15 12.99
N GLU A 57 -11.72 -5.71 13.18
CA GLU A 57 -12.75 -5.09 14.00
C GLU A 57 -12.10 -4.66 15.33
N GLY A 58 -11.85 -3.36 15.45
CA GLY A 58 -10.80 -2.82 16.31
C GLY A 58 -10.86 -3.32 17.75
N ASN A 59 -9.70 -3.67 18.32
CA ASN A 59 -9.58 -3.94 19.75
C ASN A 59 -10.16 -2.75 20.55
N PRO A 60 -11.27 -2.92 21.28
CA PRO A 60 -11.98 -1.81 21.93
C PRO A 60 -11.12 -1.06 22.94
N ILE A 61 -10.15 -1.75 23.55
CA ILE A 61 -9.27 -1.19 24.58
C ILE A 61 -8.19 -0.30 23.94
N LEU A 62 -7.57 -0.76 22.86
CA LEU A 62 -6.60 0.06 22.10
C LEU A 62 -7.31 1.23 21.42
N LEU A 63 -8.51 1.02 20.88
CA LEU A 63 -9.33 2.09 20.32
C LEU A 63 -9.65 3.16 21.38
N ASN A 64 -9.93 2.76 22.63
CA ASN A 64 -10.19 3.69 23.73
C ASN A 64 -8.93 4.41 24.24
N ILE A 65 -7.75 3.76 24.22
CA ILE A 65 -6.49 4.42 24.55
C ILE A 65 -6.10 5.41 23.43
N TYR A 66 -6.21 5.02 22.16
CA TYR A 66 -6.00 5.92 21.02
C TYR A 66 -6.97 7.09 21.03
N ARG A 67 -8.26 6.89 21.32
CA ARG A 67 -9.23 7.96 21.50
C ARG A 67 -8.87 8.90 22.65
N ARG A 68 -8.32 8.38 23.75
CA ARG A 68 -7.98 9.19 24.93
C ARG A 68 -6.67 9.97 24.78
N ILE A 69 -5.69 9.44 24.03
CA ILE A 69 -4.48 10.17 23.62
C ILE A 69 -4.83 11.22 22.56
N ASN A 70 -5.71 10.89 21.61
CA ASN A 70 -6.17 11.80 20.55
C ASN A 70 -7.29 12.75 20.97
N GLN A 71 -7.70 12.79 22.25
CA GLN A 71 -8.64 13.80 22.75
C GLN A 71 -8.11 15.24 22.63
N LEU A 72 -6.79 15.41 22.41
CA LEU A 72 -6.19 16.71 22.05
C LEU A 72 -6.28 17.05 20.55
N ASN A 73 -6.67 16.11 19.69
CA ASN A 73 -6.82 16.27 18.24
C ASN A 73 -8.21 15.82 17.78
N GLN A 74 -9.23 16.55 18.25
CA GLN A 74 -10.67 16.27 18.12
C GLN A 74 -11.24 16.21 16.68
N LYS A 75 -10.41 16.13 15.62
CA LYS A 75 -10.85 16.27 14.22
C LYS A 75 -10.70 15.01 13.35
N TYR A 76 -10.09 13.93 13.84
CA TYR A 76 -9.89 12.69 13.08
C TYR A 76 -10.21 11.44 13.93
N ASP A 77 -11.48 11.05 13.93
CA ASP A 77 -12.11 10.11 14.89
C ASP A 77 -11.77 8.61 14.72
N ASN A 78 -10.73 8.25 13.94
CA ASN A 78 -10.39 6.85 13.65
C ASN A 78 -8.92 6.47 13.94
N GLY A 79 -8.22 7.20 14.82
CA GLY A 79 -6.79 6.91 15.07
C GLY A 79 -5.95 7.21 13.83
N GLY A 80 -6.21 8.37 13.22
CA GLY A 80 -5.78 8.77 11.89
C GLY A 80 -4.32 8.40 11.59
N ASN A 81 -4.15 7.46 10.67
CA ASN A 81 -2.86 7.22 10.05
C ASN A 81 -2.68 8.17 8.87
N THR A 82 -1.45 8.59 8.57
CA THR A 82 -1.19 9.38 7.38
C THR A 82 -1.46 8.52 6.14
N PHE A 83 -1.97 9.12 5.06
CA PHE A 83 -2.22 8.37 3.83
C PHE A 83 -0.94 7.67 3.32
N MET A 84 0.23 8.28 3.59
CA MET A 84 1.56 7.76 3.27
C MET A 84 1.88 6.41 3.94
N ASN A 85 1.22 6.08 5.04
CA ASN A 85 1.47 4.85 5.79
C ASN A 85 0.60 3.66 5.36
N GLY A 86 -0.23 3.84 4.33
CA GLY A 86 -1.04 2.75 3.83
C GLY A 86 -0.22 1.67 3.12
N ASP A 87 -0.67 0.42 3.17
CA ASP A 87 -0.09 -0.69 2.41
C ASP A 87 -0.21 -0.41 0.92
N GLY A 88 0.80 -0.73 0.12
CA GLY A 88 0.71 -0.57 -1.33
C GLY A 88 -0.29 -1.56 -1.92
N MET A 89 -1.31 -1.06 -2.63
CA MET A 89 -2.10 -1.85 -3.58
C MET A 89 -1.58 -1.57 -4.97
N ILE A 90 -1.27 -2.64 -5.70
CA ILE A 90 -0.90 -2.60 -7.10
C ILE A 90 -2.18 -2.80 -7.90
N TYR A 91 -2.42 -1.92 -8.86
CA TYR A 91 -3.49 -2.00 -9.84
C TYR A 91 -2.86 -2.15 -11.23
N ARG A 92 -3.46 -2.99 -12.07
CA ARG A 92 -3.06 -3.15 -13.46
C ARG A 92 -4.28 -3.09 -14.36
N LEU A 93 -4.16 -2.25 -15.40
CA LEU A 93 -5.10 -2.19 -16.52
C LEU A 93 -4.46 -2.83 -17.75
N ASP A 94 -5.18 -3.73 -18.42
CA ASP A 94 -4.71 -4.44 -19.61
C ASP A 94 -5.48 -4.00 -20.87
N PHE A 95 -4.75 -3.58 -21.90
CA PHE A 95 -5.28 -3.15 -23.19
C PHE A 95 -4.87 -4.10 -24.34
N ASN A 96 -4.65 -5.37 -24.02
CA ASN A 96 -4.14 -6.35 -24.99
C ASN A 96 -5.21 -6.88 -25.97
N GLU A 97 -6.48 -6.60 -25.71
CA GLU A 97 -7.60 -6.95 -26.58
C GLU A 97 -8.29 -5.67 -27.08
N ARG A 98 -8.45 -5.55 -28.40
CA ARG A 98 -9.05 -4.36 -29.03
C ARG A 98 -10.43 -4.06 -28.45
N GLY A 99 -10.63 -2.83 -28.00
CA GLY A 99 -11.92 -2.36 -27.48
C GLY A 99 -12.27 -2.87 -26.10
N LYS A 100 -11.35 -3.55 -25.41
CA LYS A 100 -11.54 -4.07 -24.05
C LYS A 100 -10.47 -3.54 -23.12
N VAL A 101 -10.81 -3.47 -21.84
CA VAL A 101 -9.86 -3.25 -20.76
C VAL A 101 -10.15 -4.23 -19.64
N LYS A 102 -9.11 -4.88 -19.12
CA LYS A 102 -9.22 -5.72 -17.92
C LYS A 102 -8.51 -5.05 -16.75
N TRP A 103 -9.01 -5.34 -15.56
CA TRP A 103 -8.52 -4.80 -14.29
C TRP A 103 -8.12 -5.94 -13.37
N MET A 104 -6.98 -5.80 -12.70
CA MET A 104 -6.62 -6.64 -11.55
C MET A 104 -5.98 -5.78 -10.46
N GLN A 105 -6.13 -6.20 -9.20
CA GLN A 105 -5.51 -5.50 -8.07
C GLN A 105 -5.06 -6.46 -6.97
N LYS A 106 -3.88 -6.20 -6.40
CA LYS A 106 -3.27 -7.04 -5.36
C LYS A 106 -2.44 -6.21 -4.39
N ILE A 107 -2.50 -6.53 -3.10
CA ILE A 107 -1.64 -5.90 -2.09
C ILE A 107 -0.20 -6.32 -2.38
N ALA A 108 0.73 -5.36 -2.32
CA ALA A 108 2.16 -5.60 -2.33
C ALA A 108 2.57 -6.35 -1.05
N ASN A 109 2.45 -7.68 -1.11
CA ASN A 109 2.56 -8.58 0.04
C ASN A 109 4.03 -8.84 0.43
N SER A 110 4.73 -7.81 0.89
CA SER A 110 6.11 -7.91 1.37
C SER A 110 6.23 -8.77 2.64
N PRO A 111 7.42 -9.32 2.94
CA PRO A 111 7.63 -10.14 4.14
C PRO A 111 7.21 -9.44 5.44
N ASP A 112 7.48 -8.15 5.57
CA ASP A 112 7.13 -7.37 6.76
C ASP A 112 5.64 -7.04 6.85
N TYR A 113 4.93 -6.91 5.72
CA TYR A 113 3.46 -6.87 5.71
C TYR A 113 2.86 -8.20 6.18
N ILE A 114 3.40 -9.34 5.73
CA ILE A 114 2.97 -10.66 6.21
C ILE A 114 3.15 -10.74 7.73
N VAL A 115 4.34 -10.36 8.21
CA VAL A 115 4.66 -10.37 9.64
C VAL A 115 3.74 -9.43 10.43
N ASP A 116 3.53 -8.20 9.98
CA ASP A 116 2.60 -7.26 10.62
C ASP A 116 1.18 -7.83 10.68
N LYS A 117 0.66 -8.35 9.55
CA LYS A 117 -0.67 -8.96 9.49
C LYS A 117 -0.85 -10.14 10.44
N GLN A 118 0.20 -10.94 10.68
CA GLN A 118 0.13 -12.06 11.64
C GLN A 118 0.27 -11.59 13.09
N ILE A 119 1.20 -10.67 13.38
CA ILE A 119 1.41 -10.14 14.73
C ILE A 119 0.15 -9.42 15.23
N GLN A 120 -0.57 -8.70 14.37
CA GLN A 120 -1.81 -8.03 14.75
C GLN A 120 -2.93 -9.01 15.11
N LYS A 121 -2.88 -10.26 14.63
CA LYS A 121 -3.87 -11.31 14.95
C LYS A 121 -3.53 -12.06 16.23
N ASP A 122 -2.25 -12.21 16.55
CA ASP A 122 -1.83 -13.00 17.71
C ASP A 122 -1.77 -12.14 18.99
N ARG A 123 -2.67 -12.46 19.92
CA ARG A 123 -2.83 -11.76 21.21
C ARG A 123 -1.87 -12.25 22.30
N ASN A 124 -1.18 -13.37 22.08
CA ASN A 124 -0.42 -14.08 23.11
C ASN A 124 1.08 -14.18 22.81
N LEU A 125 1.59 -13.39 21.86
CA LEU A 125 3.01 -13.37 21.53
C LEU A 125 3.85 -12.91 22.74
N GLU A 126 4.70 -13.81 23.25
CA GLU A 126 5.63 -13.60 24.37
C GLU A 126 6.56 -12.38 24.16
N TYR A 127 6.88 -12.06 22.89
CA TYR A 127 7.66 -10.89 22.47
C TYR A 127 6.84 -9.87 21.65
N GLY A 128 5.50 -9.99 21.66
CA GLY A 128 4.61 -9.33 20.71
C GLY A 128 4.75 -7.82 20.67
N GLU A 129 4.98 -7.17 21.80
CA GLU A 129 5.04 -5.71 21.88
C GLU A 129 6.28 -5.08 21.22
N LEU A 130 7.40 -5.82 21.17
CA LEU A 130 8.65 -5.39 20.54
C LEU A 130 8.71 -5.72 19.04
N LEU A 131 7.85 -6.63 18.58
CA LEU A 131 7.74 -7.00 17.16
C LEU A 131 6.69 -6.15 16.42
N LYS A 132 5.70 -5.59 17.12
CA LYS A 132 4.63 -4.76 16.53
C LYS A 132 5.14 -3.51 15.84
N PHE A 133 4.69 -3.30 14.60
CA PHE A 133 4.90 -2.05 13.87
C PHE A 133 3.92 -0.97 14.33
N ARG A 134 4.41 -0.03 15.13
CA ARG A 134 3.62 1.08 15.66
C ARG A 134 3.64 2.25 14.70
N ASN A 135 2.51 2.94 14.59
CA ASN A 135 2.42 4.19 13.83
C ASN A 135 3.14 5.32 14.59
N LEU A 136 4.12 5.95 13.92
CA LEU A 136 4.89 7.09 14.43
C LEU A 136 4.75 8.32 13.50
N GLY A 137 3.59 8.49 12.88
CA GLY A 137 3.28 9.63 12.01
C GLY A 137 3.46 9.30 10.54
N LEU A 138 4.62 9.60 9.97
CA LEU A 138 4.93 9.33 8.55
C LEU A 138 5.50 7.93 8.30
N VAL A 139 5.81 7.19 9.37
CA VAL A 139 6.39 5.86 9.30
C VAL A 139 5.69 4.91 10.26
N ARG A 140 5.85 3.61 10.02
CA ARG A 140 5.52 2.55 10.99
C ARG A 140 6.81 1.83 11.37
N PHE A 141 7.03 1.65 12.67
CA PHE A 141 8.31 1.16 13.20
C PHE A 141 8.10 0.07 14.25
N SER A 142 8.95 -0.96 14.19
CA SER A 142 9.07 -2.05 15.14
C SER A 142 10.45 -2.01 15.80
N PRO A 143 10.57 -2.04 17.14
CA PRO A 143 11.86 -2.06 17.82
C PRO A 143 12.80 -3.18 17.37
N LEU A 144 12.27 -4.35 16.98
CA LEU A 144 13.07 -5.50 16.56
C LEU A 144 13.15 -5.67 15.04
N LEU A 145 12.17 -5.16 14.28
CA LEU A 145 12.10 -5.38 12.83
C LEU A 145 12.42 -4.11 12.01
N GLY A 146 12.55 -2.96 12.66
CA GLY A 146 12.88 -1.69 12.01
C GLY A 146 11.66 -1.01 11.37
N LEU A 147 11.91 -0.26 10.29
CA LEU A 147 10.87 0.42 9.53
C LEU A 147 10.06 -0.60 8.71
N ARG A 148 8.75 -0.42 8.71
CA ARG A 148 7.86 -1.10 7.77
C ARG A 148 8.07 -0.50 6.38
N ASN A 149 8.16 -1.36 5.39
CA ASN A 149 8.20 -1.08 3.97
C ASN A 149 6.78 -1.25 3.37
N GLN A 150 6.15 -0.13 3.03
CA GLN A 150 4.78 -0.06 2.57
C GLN A 150 4.64 -0.47 1.10
N LEU A 151 5.72 -0.36 0.31
CA LEU A 151 5.72 -0.55 -1.15
C LEU A 151 4.57 0.19 -1.87
N ASN A 152 4.36 1.46 -1.55
CA ASN A 152 3.17 2.22 -1.94
C ASN A 152 3.43 3.49 -2.77
N THR A 153 4.67 3.73 -3.20
CA THR A 153 5.09 5.05 -3.71
C THR A 153 5.13 5.12 -5.22
N ALA A 154 5.90 4.27 -5.88
CA ALA A 154 6.05 4.30 -7.33
C ALA A 154 6.41 2.94 -7.92
N PHE A 155 6.36 2.87 -9.26
CA PHE A 155 7.03 1.83 -10.02
C PHE A 155 8.30 2.36 -10.66
N LEU A 156 9.31 1.49 -10.79
CA LEU A 156 10.53 1.77 -11.53
C LEU A 156 10.81 0.61 -12.50
N PRO A 157 10.68 0.82 -13.81
CA PRO A 157 11.15 -0.16 -14.79
C PRO A 157 12.68 -0.18 -14.77
N ILE A 158 13.25 -1.38 -14.81
CA ILE A 158 14.69 -1.58 -14.92
C ILE A 158 14.96 -2.62 -16.00
N GLN A 159 16.05 -2.40 -16.73
CA GLN A 159 16.58 -3.34 -17.70
C GLN A 159 18.10 -3.27 -17.63
N PHE A 160 18.73 -4.41 -17.32
CA PHE A 160 20.18 -4.55 -17.43
C PHE A 160 20.58 -5.19 -18.76
N ASP A 161 21.85 -5.06 -19.13
CA ASP A 161 22.38 -5.72 -20.33
C ASP A 161 22.19 -7.25 -20.22
N GLY A 162 21.39 -7.80 -21.14
CA GLY A 162 21.04 -9.23 -21.15
C GLY A 162 19.75 -9.59 -20.39
N ASP A 163 19.07 -8.63 -19.78
CA ASP A 163 17.71 -8.84 -19.24
C ASP A 163 16.69 -8.90 -20.39
N GLU A 164 16.08 -10.07 -20.55
CA GLU A 164 14.87 -10.30 -21.35
C GLU A 164 13.93 -11.18 -20.51
N PRO A 165 12.77 -10.67 -20.00
CA PRO A 165 12.16 -9.36 -20.23
C PRO A 165 12.56 -8.26 -19.23
N GLU A 166 12.16 -7.01 -19.51
CA GLU A 166 12.21 -5.87 -18.57
C GLU A 166 11.58 -6.23 -17.21
N ARG A 167 12.23 -5.79 -16.12
CA ARG A 167 11.77 -6.05 -14.75
C ARG A 167 11.09 -4.79 -14.21
N LEU A 168 10.05 -4.98 -13.40
CA LEU A 168 9.30 -3.89 -12.80
C LEU A 168 9.46 -3.93 -11.28
N LEU A 169 9.91 -2.83 -10.70
CA LEU A 169 10.06 -2.67 -9.26
C LEU A 169 8.90 -1.86 -8.69
N VAL A 170 8.42 -2.25 -7.50
CA VAL A 170 7.56 -1.42 -6.64
C VAL A 170 8.41 -0.84 -5.50
N THR A 171 8.20 0.44 -5.19
CA THR A 171 9.10 1.19 -4.32
C THR A 171 8.39 1.84 -3.13
N TYR A 172 9.21 2.12 -2.11
CA TYR A 172 8.89 2.99 -0.98
C TYR A 172 10.16 3.74 -0.60
N ASP A 173 10.05 5.03 -0.31
CA ASP A 173 11.21 5.92 -0.13
C ASP A 173 12.15 5.51 1.01
N ALA A 174 11.65 4.77 2.00
CA ALA A 174 12.41 4.37 3.19
C ALA A 174 12.64 2.86 3.30
N GLY A 175 12.54 2.12 2.19
CA GLY A 175 12.75 0.67 2.17
C GLY A 175 13.37 0.16 0.87
N PHE A 176 13.72 -1.12 0.86
CA PHE A 176 14.21 -1.76 -0.37
C PHE A 176 13.10 -1.81 -1.41
N PRO A 177 13.38 -1.51 -2.68
CA PRO A 177 12.46 -1.77 -3.76
C PRO A 177 12.36 -3.29 -3.98
N TYR A 178 11.18 -3.74 -4.39
CA TYR A 178 10.92 -5.15 -4.68
C TYR A 178 10.56 -5.35 -6.14
N GLU A 179 11.06 -6.42 -6.74
CA GLU A 179 10.56 -6.86 -8.05
C GLU A 179 9.16 -7.45 -7.92
N ILE A 180 8.30 -7.15 -8.90
CA ILE A 180 6.98 -7.78 -9.03
C ILE A 180 6.91 -8.65 -10.28
N ASN A 181 6.09 -9.71 -10.19
CA ASN A 181 5.60 -10.40 -11.37
C ASN A 181 4.54 -9.51 -12.04
N THR A 182 4.80 -9.06 -13.28
CA THR A 182 3.90 -8.15 -14.01
C THR A 182 2.60 -8.82 -14.46
N GLU A 183 2.56 -10.16 -14.49
CA GLU A 183 1.36 -10.93 -14.83
C GLU A 183 0.45 -11.16 -13.63
N THR A 184 1.03 -11.56 -12.48
CA THR A 184 0.27 -11.98 -11.27
C THR A 184 0.22 -10.92 -10.16
N LEU A 185 0.96 -9.82 -10.34
CA LEU A 185 1.20 -8.77 -9.34
C LEU A 185 1.87 -9.25 -8.05
N GLU A 186 2.49 -10.43 -8.07
CA GLU A 186 3.19 -10.97 -6.90
C GLU A 186 4.51 -10.26 -6.65
N VAL A 187 4.71 -9.83 -5.41
CA VAL A 187 6.01 -9.37 -4.91
C VAL A 187 6.95 -10.58 -4.83
N LYS A 188 8.10 -10.50 -5.50
CA LYS A 188 9.09 -11.59 -5.57
C LYS A 188 10.17 -11.46 -4.50
N ALA A 189 11.07 -10.52 -4.68
CA ALA A 189 12.28 -10.36 -3.86
C ALA A 189 12.74 -8.90 -3.85
N PRO A 190 13.41 -8.45 -2.77
CA PRO A 190 14.05 -7.14 -2.77
C PRO A 190 15.21 -7.11 -3.78
N VAL A 191 15.51 -5.93 -4.31
CA VAL A 191 16.67 -5.74 -5.18
C VAL A 191 17.95 -5.74 -4.34
N GLY A 192 18.95 -6.52 -4.78
CA GLY A 192 20.26 -6.60 -4.13
C GLY A 192 20.28 -7.44 -2.85
N SER A 193 21.48 -7.73 -2.39
CA SER A 193 21.76 -8.39 -1.11
C SER A 193 21.74 -7.39 0.04
N LEU A 194 21.46 -7.86 1.26
CA LEU A 194 21.43 -7.00 2.46
C LEU A 194 22.74 -6.24 2.69
N ASN A 195 23.88 -6.79 2.28
CA ASN A 195 25.19 -6.17 2.48
C ASN A 195 25.49 -5.03 1.50
N GLU A 196 24.71 -4.91 0.41
CA GLU A 196 24.81 -3.79 -0.53
C GLU A 196 24.05 -2.55 -0.05
N TRP A 197 23.09 -2.75 0.86
CA TRP A 197 22.31 -1.67 1.45
C TRP A 197 22.94 -1.17 2.73
N ILE A 198 23.69 -0.08 2.61
CA ILE A 198 24.23 0.65 3.76
C ILE A 198 23.27 1.77 4.17
N PRO A 199 23.02 1.98 5.48
CA PRO A 199 22.36 3.19 5.95
C PRO A 199 23.11 4.41 5.42
N ALA A 200 22.38 5.36 4.85
CA ALA A 200 22.94 6.64 4.41
C ALA A 200 23.43 7.48 5.60
#